data_AF-A0A3N1VGE6-F1
#
_entry.id   AF-A0A3N1VGE6-F1
#
_cell.length_a   1.000
_cell.length_b   1.000
_cell.length_c   1.000
_cell.angle_alpha   90.00
_cell.angle_beta   90.00
_cell.angle_gamma   90.00
#
_symmetry.space_group_name_H-M   'P 1'
#
loop_
_entity.id
_entity.type
_entity.pdbx_description
1 polymer ?
#
loop_
_entity_poly.entity_id
_entity_poly.type
_entity_poly.pdbx_seq_one_letter_code
_entity_poly.pdbx_strand_id
1 'polypeptide(L)'
;MGGMGCGAARWDRAMTLVELMVVLGLMALLLTLISVHIHSASYRLKSAVSTLRTLIQRARLEAVRTNKNTYLDFDADDDGIMASVVLWVSMDSRESSPSLNEGKDRVLISQALVNPPGSSGNRPTLGAVPASAGGPSVGAPRDGGSIPEDGVSFSGNRINFNPDGTSSTGSVYIHVPKHPEVGTYAIVLNNSGRAYVRYYPTGGTAWEDR
;
A
#
# COMPACT_ATOMS: atom_id res chain seq x y z
N MET A 1 -11.63 -30.04 -63.78
CA MET A 1 -12.15 -30.82 -62.64
C MET A 1 -11.87 -29.98 -61.40
N GLY A 2 -12.82 -29.22 -60.84
CA GLY A 2 -14.01 -29.69 -60.11
C GLY A 2 -13.58 -30.05 -58.68
N GLY A 3 -14.08 -29.48 -57.58
CA GLY A 3 -15.18 -28.55 -57.32
C GLY A 3 -14.98 -27.83 -55.98
N MET A 4 -15.89 -26.92 -55.61
CA MET A 4 -16.87 -27.13 -54.54
C MET A 4 -16.21 -27.42 -53.17
N GLY A 5 -16.27 -26.56 -52.15
CA GLY A 5 -17.28 -25.58 -51.78
C GLY A 5 -17.70 -25.88 -50.34
N CYS A 6 -17.64 -24.90 -49.44
CA CYS A 6 -18.41 -24.85 -48.18
C CYS A 6 -18.04 -23.49 -47.56
N GLY A 7 -18.87 -22.46 -47.63
CA GLY A 7 -20.17 -22.42 -46.98
C GLY A 7 -20.03 -21.52 -45.74
N ALA A 8 -19.81 -20.22 -45.98
CA ALA A 8 -19.75 -19.23 -44.92
C ALA A 8 -21.16 -19.07 -44.31
N ALA A 9 -21.35 -19.61 -43.10
CA ALA A 9 -22.58 -19.40 -42.34
C ALA A 9 -22.56 -17.98 -41.75
N ARG A 10 -23.09 -17.03 -42.50
CA ARG A 10 -23.26 -15.65 -42.06
C ARG A 10 -24.60 -15.51 -41.33
N TRP A 11 -24.53 -15.47 -40.00
CA TRP A 11 -25.68 -15.26 -39.13
C TRP A 11 -25.82 -13.77 -38.79
N ASP A 12 -26.45 -13.00 -39.68
CA ASP A 12 -26.88 -11.64 -39.36
C ASP A 12 -28.26 -11.69 -38.69
N ARG A 13 -28.31 -12.08 -37.41
CA ARG A 13 -29.53 -11.81 -36.60
C ARG A 13 -29.47 -10.36 -36.17
N ALA A 14 -30.37 -9.54 -36.70
CA ALA A 14 -30.60 -8.20 -36.19
C ALA A 14 -31.16 -8.33 -34.76
N MET A 15 -30.42 -7.82 -33.76
CA MET A 15 -30.94 -7.68 -32.40
C MET A 15 -32.20 -6.81 -32.43
N THR A 16 -33.23 -7.22 -31.71
CA THR A 16 -34.44 -6.40 -31.61
C THR A 16 -34.13 -5.12 -30.82
N LEU A 17 -34.79 -4.01 -31.16
CA LEU A 17 -34.60 -2.73 -30.45
C LEU A 17 -34.87 -2.88 -28.95
N VAL A 18 -35.86 -3.72 -28.59
CA VAL A 18 -36.20 -4.04 -27.20
C VAL A 18 -35.04 -4.77 -26.50
N GLU A 19 -34.41 -5.75 -27.15
CA GLU A 19 -33.25 -6.47 -26.60
C GLU A 19 -32.07 -5.52 -26.32
N LEU A 20 -31.79 -4.60 -27.25
CA LEU A 20 -30.76 -3.58 -27.05
C LEU A 20 -31.06 -2.69 -25.83
N MET A 21 -32.30 -2.23 -25.67
CA MET A 21 -32.70 -1.41 -24.52
C MET A 21 -32.53 -2.17 -23.19
N VAL A 22 -32.90 -3.46 -23.16
CA VAL A 22 -32.74 -4.29 -21.96
C VAL A 22 -31.25 -4.48 -21.64
N VAL A 23 -30.41 -4.76 -22.63
CA VAL A 23 -28.96 -4.92 -22.44
C VAL A 23 -28.33 -3.62 -21.92
N LEU A 24 -28.70 -2.46 -22.48
CA LEU A 24 -28.21 -1.17 -22.00
C LEU A 24 -28.66 -0.88 -20.56
N GLY A 25 -29.91 -1.19 -20.22
CA GLY A 25 -30.41 -1.05 -18.85
C GLY A 25 -29.65 -1.93 -17.86
N LEU A 26 -29.38 -3.19 -18.22
CA LEU A 26 -28.58 -4.11 -17.41
C LEU A 26 -27.12 -3.66 -17.26
N MET A 27 -26.50 -3.16 -18.35
CA MET A 27 -25.14 -2.60 -18.28
C MET A 27 -25.07 -1.38 -17.36
N ALA A 28 -26.03 -0.46 -17.43
CA ALA A 28 -26.07 0.71 -16.54
C ALA A 28 -26.19 0.31 -15.06
N LEU A 29 -27.01 -0.70 -14.76
CA LEU A 29 -27.15 -1.23 -13.41
C LEU A 29 -25.84 -1.86 -12.90
N LEU A 30 -25.17 -2.69 -13.73
CA LEU A 30 -23.89 -3.30 -13.37
C LEU A 30 -22.79 -2.25 -13.11
N LEU A 31 -22.70 -1.23 -13.97
CA LEU A 31 -21.73 -0.13 -13.79
C LEU A 31 -21.96 0.62 -12.47
N THR A 32 -23.21 0.81 -12.07
CA THR A 32 -23.56 1.49 -10.81
C THR A 32 -23.09 0.67 -9.59
N LEU A 33 -23.32 -0.64 -9.59
CA LEU A 33 -22.88 -1.53 -8.51
C LEU A 33 -21.35 -1.62 -8.40
N ILE A 34 -20.66 -1.71 -9.54
CA ILE A 34 -19.19 -1.72 -9.59
C ILE A 34 -18.61 -0.42 -9.02
N SER A 35 -19.21 0.74 -9.37
CA SER A 35 -18.78 2.04 -8.88
C SER A 35 -18.80 2.12 -7.35
N VAL A 36 -19.87 1.65 -6.70
CA VAL A 36 -19.97 1.62 -5.23
C VAL A 36 -18.88 0.73 -4.61
N HIS A 37 -18.60 -0.43 -5.22
CA HIS A 37 -17.62 -1.37 -4.68
C HIS A 37 -16.17 -0.86 -4.75
N ILE A 38 -15.79 -0.20 -5.86
CA ILE A 38 -14.43 0.34 -6.05
C ILE A 38 -14.12 1.48 -5.06
N HIS A 39 -15.14 2.24 -4.66
CA HIS A 39 -14.98 3.33 -3.69
C HIS A 39 -15.00 2.86 -2.22
N SER A 40 -15.06 1.56 -1.97
CA SER A 40 -15.05 1.02 -0.61
C SER A 40 -13.72 1.30 0.10
N ALA A 41 -13.80 1.58 1.40
CA ALA A 41 -12.64 1.83 2.25
C ALA A 41 -11.67 0.63 2.27
N SER A 42 -12.19 -0.61 2.25
CA SER A 42 -11.38 -1.83 2.21
C SER A 42 -10.53 -1.91 0.94
N TYR A 43 -11.10 -1.59 -0.22
CA TYR A 43 -10.36 -1.59 -1.49
C TYR A 43 -9.22 -0.56 -1.46
N ARG A 44 -9.53 0.65 -0.99
CA ARG A 44 -8.53 1.74 -0.89
C ARG A 44 -7.41 1.42 0.09
N LEU A 45 -7.74 0.84 1.24
CA LEU A 45 -6.76 0.37 2.23
C LEU A 45 -5.85 -0.70 1.63
N LYS A 46 -6.43 -1.72 0.98
CA LYS A 46 -5.67 -2.79 0.32
C LYS A 46 -4.78 -2.25 -0.79
N SER A 47 -5.27 -1.29 -1.58
CA SER A 47 -4.50 -0.64 -2.64
C SER A 47 -3.31 0.16 -2.07
N ALA A 48 -3.52 0.91 -0.98
CA ALA A 48 -2.44 1.64 -0.30
C ALA A 48 -1.36 0.70 0.26
N VAL A 49 -1.76 -0.37 0.94
CA VAL A 49 -0.84 -1.41 1.45
C VAL A 49 -0.06 -2.06 0.30
N SER A 50 -0.72 -2.38 -0.81
CA SER A 50 -0.06 -2.99 -1.99
C SER A 50 0.94 -2.05 -2.66
N THR A 51 0.61 -0.77 -2.72
CA THR A 51 1.49 0.28 -3.25
C THR A 51 2.70 0.46 -2.33
N LEU A 52 2.49 0.55 -1.01
CA LEU A 52 3.60 0.65 -0.04
C LEU A 52 4.53 -0.56 -0.13
N ARG A 53 3.97 -1.77 -0.18
CA ARG A 53 4.76 -3.00 -0.36
C ARG A 53 5.60 -2.94 -1.65
N THR A 54 5.04 -2.45 -2.75
CA THR A 54 5.76 -2.27 -4.00
C THR A 54 6.91 -1.25 -3.86
N LEU A 55 6.67 -0.12 -3.17
CA LEU A 55 7.71 0.88 -2.89
C LEU A 55 8.84 0.30 -2.03
N ILE A 56 8.51 -0.48 -1.00
CA ILE A 56 9.48 -1.18 -0.15
C ILE A 56 10.34 -2.15 -0.98
N GLN A 57 9.73 -2.97 -1.83
CA GLN A 57 10.49 -3.87 -2.71
C GLN A 57 11.36 -3.10 -3.70
N ARG A 58 10.85 -2.00 -4.25
CA ARG A 58 11.62 -1.13 -5.16
C ARG A 58 12.82 -0.49 -4.44
N ALA A 59 12.65 -0.02 -3.21
CA ALA A 59 13.73 0.54 -2.40
C ALA A 59 14.85 -0.48 -2.18
N ARG A 60 14.49 -1.71 -1.82
CA ARG A 60 15.45 -2.81 -1.68
C ARG A 60 16.22 -3.09 -2.97
N LEU A 61 15.50 -3.22 -4.09
CA LEU A 61 16.12 -3.48 -5.40
C LEU A 61 17.04 -2.34 -5.83
N GLU A 62 16.66 -1.10 -5.52
CA GLU A 62 17.49 0.06 -5.81
C GLU A 62 18.79 0.07 -4.99
N ALA A 63 18.72 -0.28 -3.71
CA ALA A 63 19.90 -0.37 -2.84
C ALA A 63 20.93 -1.37 -3.41
N VAL A 64 20.44 -2.57 -3.77
CA VAL A 64 21.25 -3.63 -4.38
C VAL A 64 21.80 -3.20 -5.74
N ARG A 65 20.95 -2.60 -6.59
CA ARG A 65 21.34 -2.18 -7.95
C ARG A 65 22.41 -1.10 -7.95
N THR A 66 22.28 -0.12 -7.06
CA THR A 66 23.18 1.04 -6.99
C THR A 66 24.40 0.81 -6.11
N ASN A 67 24.41 -0.28 -5.35
CA ASN A 67 25.39 -0.55 -4.31
C ASN A 67 25.49 0.61 -3.30
N LYS A 68 24.35 1.20 -2.93
CA LYS A 68 24.24 2.33 -2.00
C LYS A 68 23.07 2.15 -1.04
N ASN A 69 23.13 2.81 0.12
CA ASN A 69 22.00 2.85 1.03
C ASN A 69 20.82 3.56 0.37
N THR A 70 19.65 2.93 0.44
CA THR A 70 18.40 3.49 -0.06
C THR A 70 17.40 3.55 1.07
N TYR A 71 16.69 4.66 1.14
CA TYR A 71 15.80 4.96 2.24
C TYR A 71 14.37 5.15 1.73
N LEU A 72 13.41 4.55 2.44
CA LEU A 72 11.99 4.85 2.28
C LEU A 72 11.53 5.61 3.52
N ASP A 73 11.25 6.88 3.33
CA ASP A 73 11.00 7.86 4.39
C ASP A 73 9.52 8.20 4.47
N PHE A 74 8.95 8.15 5.66
CA PHE A 74 7.57 8.55 5.93
C PHE A 74 7.46 10.00 6.42
N ASP A 75 8.57 10.62 6.80
CA ASP A 75 8.64 11.97 7.36
C ASP A 75 9.91 12.67 6.82
N ALA A 76 9.97 12.84 5.51
CA ALA A 76 11.18 13.33 4.82
C ALA A 76 11.59 14.76 5.21
N ASP A 77 10.63 15.53 5.73
CA ASP A 77 10.82 16.91 6.17
C ASP A 77 11.15 17.00 7.68
N ASP A 78 11.16 15.85 8.39
CA ASP A 78 11.34 15.74 9.85
C ASP A 78 10.41 16.68 10.66
N ASP A 79 9.20 16.93 10.15
CA ASP A 79 8.21 17.84 10.74
C ASP A 79 7.14 17.11 11.59
N GLY A 80 7.23 15.78 11.65
CA GLY A 80 6.27 14.90 12.33
C GLY A 80 4.99 14.66 11.52
N ILE A 81 4.89 15.19 10.30
CA ILE A 81 3.71 15.10 9.44
C ILE A 81 3.95 14.09 8.32
N MET A 82 3.51 12.86 8.55
CA MET A 82 3.67 11.77 7.57
C MET A 82 2.64 11.81 6.43
N ALA A 83 2.64 12.89 5.65
CA ALA A 83 1.72 13.10 4.52
C ALA A 83 2.22 12.47 3.20
N SER A 84 3.51 12.17 3.10
CA SER A 84 4.12 11.63 1.89
C SER A 84 5.14 10.55 2.20
N VAL A 85 5.37 9.68 1.22
CA VAL A 85 6.43 8.68 1.27
C VAL A 85 7.48 9.07 0.23
N VAL A 86 8.71 9.25 0.68
CA VAL A 86 9.85 9.65 -0.16
C VAL A 86 10.85 8.51 -0.25
N LEU A 87 11.14 8.06 -1.47
CA LEU A 87 12.20 7.11 -1.77
C LEU A 87 13.43 7.88 -2.24
N TRP A 88 14.55 7.71 -1.56
CA TRP A 88 15.80 8.39 -1.91
C TRP A 88 17.02 7.50 -1.71
N VAL A 89 18.09 7.79 -2.46
CA VAL A 89 19.37 7.08 -2.40
C VAL A 89 20.40 8.02 -1.80
N SER A 90 21.07 7.59 -0.74
CA SER A 90 22.13 8.39 -0.15
C SER A 90 23.35 8.40 -1.05
N MET A 91 23.88 9.59 -1.29
CA MET A 91 25.09 9.77 -2.08
C MET A 91 26.36 9.74 -1.22
N ASP A 92 26.23 9.76 0.10
CA ASP A 92 27.33 9.72 1.07
C ASP A 92 27.33 8.39 1.85
N SER A 93 28.47 7.71 1.90
CA SER A 93 28.61 6.41 2.57
C SER A 93 28.89 6.53 4.08
N ARG A 94 28.96 7.75 4.63
CA ARG A 94 29.48 8.00 6.00
C ARG A 94 28.52 8.66 6.98
N GLU A 95 27.26 8.87 6.66
CA GLU A 95 26.32 9.44 7.62
C GLU A 95 25.90 8.44 8.70
N SER A 96 26.22 8.75 9.94
CA SER A 96 25.81 8.00 11.13
C SER A 96 24.33 8.16 11.47
N SER A 97 23.74 9.29 11.08
CA SER A 97 22.32 9.60 11.19
C SER A 97 21.86 10.10 9.83
N PRO A 98 21.34 9.21 8.96
CA PRO A 98 20.89 9.64 7.65
C PRO A 98 19.74 10.64 7.84
N SER A 99 19.70 11.68 7.02
CA SER A 99 18.57 12.61 6.86
C SER A 99 18.53 12.99 5.39
N LEU A 100 17.35 13.17 4.81
CA LEU A 100 17.28 13.54 3.39
C LEU A 100 17.99 14.88 3.18
N ASN A 101 19.08 14.87 2.41
CA ASN A 101 19.78 16.08 2.04
C ASN A 101 19.45 16.42 0.59
N GLU A 102 18.46 17.27 0.35
CA GLU A 102 17.99 17.61 -1.02
C GLU A 102 19.11 18.08 -1.98
N GLY A 103 20.18 18.66 -1.45
CA GLY A 103 21.33 19.12 -2.25
C GLY A 103 22.33 18.02 -2.63
N LYS A 104 22.28 16.85 -1.98
CA LYS A 104 23.23 15.75 -2.18
C LYS A 104 22.57 14.45 -2.59
N ASP A 105 21.45 14.12 -1.98
CA ASP A 105 20.78 12.85 -2.16
C ASP A 105 19.90 12.85 -3.40
N ARG A 106 19.71 11.66 -3.96
CA ARG A 106 18.90 11.50 -5.16
C ARG A 106 17.52 11.01 -4.79
N VAL A 107 16.53 11.89 -4.85
CA VAL A 107 15.11 11.54 -4.75
C VAL A 107 14.67 10.77 -5.99
N LEU A 108 14.08 9.60 -5.78
CA LEU A 108 13.58 8.73 -6.84
C LEU A 108 12.06 8.80 -7.00
N ILE A 109 11.35 8.92 -5.88
CA ILE A 109 9.90 8.96 -5.82
C ILE A 109 9.51 9.84 -4.63
N SER A 110 8.51 10.70 -4.83
CA SER A 110 7.73 11.31 -3.76
C SER A 110 6.25 11.09 -4.07
N GLN A 111 5.53 10.44 -3.15
CA GLN A 111 4.13 10.07 -3.34
C GLN A 111 3.30 10.31 -2.08
N ALA A 112 2.17 11.01 -2.24
CA ALA A 112 1.15 11.14 -1.20
C ALA A 112 0.30 9.85 -1.13
N LEU A 113 0.81 8.85 -0.42
CA LEU A 113 0.17 7.53 -0.30
C LEU A 113 -0.98 7.52 0.72
N VAL A 114 -0.76 8.20 1.84
CA VAL A 114 -1.57 8.18 3.05
C VAL A 114 -1.87 9.61 3.48
N ASN A 115 -2.94 9.81 4.24
CA ASN A 115 -3.14 11.05 4.97
C ASN A 115 -2.17 11.11 6.17
N PRO A 116 -1.84 12.32 6.66
CA PRO A 116 -1.06 12.47 7.86
C PRO A 116 -1.76 11.81 9.06
N PRO A 117 -1.00 11.28 10.04
CA PRO A 117 -1.52 10.71 11.28
C PRO A 117 -2.54 11.64 11.94
N GLY A 118 -3.58 11.07 12.54
CA GLY A 118 -4.65 11.84 13.22
C GLY A 118 -5.71 12.46 12.28
N SER A 119 -5.55 12.40 10.95
CA SER A 119 -6.58 12.86 10.01
C SER A 119 -7.87 12.04 10.14
N SER A 120 -9.03 12.69 10.38
CA SER A 120 -10.35 12.03 10.45
C SER A 120 -10.99 11.74 9.07
N GLY A 121 -10.20 11.28 8.10
CA GLY A 121 -10.61 11.14 6.70
C GLY A 121 -11.12 9.75 6.30
N ASN A 122 -11.69 9.67 5.10
CA ASN A 122 -11.98 8.39 4.42
C ASN A 122 -10.73 7.82 3.73
N ARG A 123 -9.57 8.49 3.79
CA ARG A 123 -8.34 8.04 3.13
C ARG A 123 -7.54 7.15 4.10
N PRO A 124 -6.77 6.18 3.59
CA PRO A 124 -5.80 5.47 4.41
C PRO A 124 -4.86 6.44 5.11
N THR A 125 -4.58 6.21 6.38
CA THR A 125 -3.62 6.96 7.20
C THR A 125 -2.65 5.98 7.85
N LEU A 126 -1.48 6.48 8.26
CA LEU A 126 -0.61 5.73 9.16
C LEU A 126 -1.22 5.70 10.56
N GLY A 127 -1.04 4.55 11.22
CA GLY A 127 -1.63 4.24 12.52
C GLY A 127 -2.42 2.93 12.50
N ALA A 128 -3.04 2.63 13.63
CA ALA A 128 -3.92 1.49 13.78
C ALA A 128 -5.33 1.93 14.19
N VAL A 129 -6.32 1.08 13.91
CA VAL A 129 -7.63 1.22 14.53
C VAL A 129 -7.43 1.20 16.07
N PRO A 130 -8.00 2.15 16.83
CA PRO A 130 -7.87 2.15 18.28
C PRO A 130 -8.42 0.86 18.89
N ALA A 131 -7.79 0.37 19.97
CA ALA A 131 -8.25 -0.83 20.68
C ALA A 131 -9.70 -0.67 21.19
N SER A 132 -10.10 0.55 21.58
CA SER A 132 -11.48 0.88 21.97
C SER A 132 -12.51 0.70 20.84
N ALA A 133 -12.07 0.74 19.58
CA ALA A 133 -12.88 0.47 18.40
C ALA A 133 -12.68 -0.96 17.85
N GLY A 134 -12.08 -1.86 18.63
CA GLY A 134 -11.82 -3.25 18.24
C GLY A 134 -10.55 -3.43 17.41
N GLY A 135 -9.65 -2.46 17.37
CA GLY A 135 -8.35 -2.62 16.74
C GLY A 135 -7.34 -3.40 17.59
N PRO A 136 -6.13 -3.64 17.06
CA PRO A 136 -5.09 -4.37 17.78
C PRO A 136 -4.60 -3.60 19.01
N SER A 137 -4.40 -4.30 20.12
CA SER A 137 -3.77 -3.77 21.34
C SER A 137 -2.26 -4.05 21.41
N VAL A 138 -1.76 -4.91 20.51
CA VAL A 138 -0.35 -5.31 20.44
C VAL A 138 0.13 -5.22 18.99
N GLY A 139 1.42 -4.91 18.81
CA GLY A 139 2.04 -4.85 17.49
C GLY A 139 1.95 -6.16 16.73
N ALA A 140 2.12 -6.08 15.41
CA ALA A 140 2.08 -7.25 14.55
C ALA A 140 3.22 -8.23 14.91
N PRO A 141 3.01 -9.56 14.77
CA PRO A 141 4.04 -10.54 15.09
C PRO A 141 5.35 -10.27 14.35
N ARG A 142 6.48 -10.52 15.04
CA ARG A 142 7.88 -10.24 14.64
C ARG A 142 8.37 -8.82 14.84
N ASP A 143 7.46 -7.86 15.08
CA ASP A 143 7.81 -6.55 15.64
C ASP A 143 7.91 -6.66 17.18
N GLY A 144 6.99 -7.41 17.79
CA GLY A 144 7.02 -7.78 19.22
C GLY A 144 6.79 -6.63 20.21
N GLY A 145 6.64 -5.39 19.71
CA GLY A 145 6.46 -4.17 20.51
C GLY A 145 5.02 -3.65 20.58
N SER A 146 4.86 -2.51 21.25
CA SER A 146 3.65 -1.69 21.20
C SER A 146 3.48 -1.04 19.84
N ILE A 147 2.23 -0.75 19.46
CA ILE A 147 1.93 0.01 18.25
C ILE A 147 2.33 1.48 18.48
N PRO A 148 3.22 2.06 17.66
CA PRO A 148 3.57 3.48 17.74
C PRO A 148 2.36 4.38 17.47
N GLU A 149 2.30 5.54 18.12
CA GLU A 149 1.20 6.50 17.96
C GLU A 149 1.08 7.02 16.52
N ASP A 150 2.22 7.23 15.87
CA ASP A 150 2.32 7.63 14.46
C ASP A 150 2.19 6.46 13.47
N GLY A 151 2.13 5.24 13.98
CA GLY A 151 2.00 4.03 13.18
C GLY A 151 3.28 3.56 12.49
N VAL A 152 4.47 4.08 12.85
CA VAL A 152 5.75 3.68 12.25
C VAL A 152 6.75 3.30 13.34
N SER A 153 7.19 2.05 13.41
CA SER A 153 8.13 1.61 14.47
C SER A 153 9.60 1.75 14.11
N PHE A 154 9.89 2.23 12.90
CA PHE A 154 11.25 2.43 12.43
C PHE A 154 11.88 3.68 13.06
N SER A 155 13.16 3.60 13.40
CA SER A 155 13.92 4.78 13.87
C SER A 155 13.88 5.90 12.84
N GLY A 156 13.51 7.11 13.28
CA GLY A 156 13.40 8.29 12.42
C GLY A 156 12.37 8.11 11.30
N ASN A 157 11.33 7.30 11.53
CA ASN A 157 10.23 7.09 10.59
C ASN A 157 10.70 6.68 9.18
N ARG A 158 11.76 5.86 9.12
CA ARG A 158 12.43 5.54 7.87
C ARG A 158 12.91 4.10 7.81
N ILE A 159 12.65 3.46 6.68
CA ILE A 159 13.22 2.16 6.35
C ILE A 159 14.57 2.37 5.66
N ASN A 160 15.62 1.76 6.20
CA ASN A 160 16.93 1.73 5.56
C ASN A 160 17.12 0.38 4.85
N PHE A 161 17.54 0.40 3.59
CA PHE A 161 18.02 -0.75 2.84
C PHE A 161 19.50 -0.61 2.53
N ASN A 162 20.26 -1.62 2.94
CA ASN A 162 21.69 -1.70 2.67
C ASN A 162 21.94 -2.32 1.26
N PRO A 163 23.14 -2.12 0.69
CA PRO A 163 23.53 -2.67 -0.61
C PRO A 163 23.43 -4.20 -0.73
N ASP A 164 23.52 -4.93 0.38
CA ASP A 164 23.39 -6.39 0.43
C ASP A 164 21.92 -6.86 0.46
N GLY A 165 20.97 -5.93 0.44
CA GLY A 165 19.54 -6.19 0.48
C GLY A 165 18.98 -6.48 1.88
N THR A 166 19.79 -6.31 2.93
CA THR A 166 19.32 -6.25 4.33
C THR A 166 18.59 -4.94 4.61
N SER A 167 17.81 -4.89 5.70
CA SER A 167 17.09 -3.67 6.07
C SER A 167 17.08 -3.41 7.57
N SER A 168 16.64 -2.21 7.96
CA SER A 168 16.13 -1.98 9.31
C SER A 168 14.94 -2.90 9.60
N THR A 169 14.71 -3.20 10.88
CA THR A 169 13.56 -3.98 11.37
C THR A 169 12.54 -3.01 11.94
N GLY A 170 11.26 -3.31 11.70
CA GLY A 170 10.16 -2.49 12.19
C GLY A 170 8.88 -2.80 11.43
N SER A 171 7.86 -2.00 11.67
CA SER A 171 6.54 -2.15 11.11
C SER A 171 5.92 -0.79 10.77
N VAL A 172 5.03 -0.83 9.78
CA VAL A 172 4.19 0.31 9.39
C VAL A 172 2.74 -0.14 9.48
N TYR A 173 1.93 0.59 10.24
CA TYR A 173 0.51 0.33 10.44
C TYR A 173 -0.30 1.28 9.55
N ILE A 174 -1.33 0.75 8.89
CA ILE A 174 -2.23 1.50 8.01
C ILE A 174 -3.67 1.13 8.34
N HIS A 175 -4.53 2.14 8.49
CA HIS A 175 -5.97 1.97 8.64
C HIS A 175 -6.75 3.09 7.95
N VAL A 176 -8.09 2.99 7.95
CA VAL A 176 -8.97 4.07 7.48
C VAL A 176 -9.73 4.63 8.68
N PRO A 177 -9.49 5.88 9.12
CA PRO A 177 -10.00 6.41 10.39
C PRO A 177 -11.51 6.42 10.52
N LYS A 178 -12.21 6.81 9.45
CA LYS A 178 -13.68 6.82 9.40
C LYS A 178 -14.33 5.44 9.20
N HIS A 179 -13.52 4.42 8.94
CA HIS A 179 -13.99 3.08 8.62
C HIS A 179 -13.24 2.04 9.47
N PRO A 180 -13.34 2.11 10.81
CA PRO A 180 -12.64 1.18 11.69
C PRO A 180 -13.02 -0.28 11.40
N GLU A 181 -14.20 -0.56 10.86
CA GLU A 181 -14.67 -1.90 10.48
C GLU A 181 -13.80 -2.59 9.40
N VAL A 182 -13.00 -1.83 8.65
CA VAL A 182 -12.14 -2.41 7.60
C VAL A 182 -10.83 -3.01 8.13
N GLY A 183 -10.58 -2.89 9.43
CA GLY A 183 -9.41 -3.45 10.11
C GLY A 183 -8.14 -2.61 9.96
N THR A 184 -7.04 -3.19 10.44
CA THR A 184 -5.70 -2.60 10.38
C THR A 184 -4.79 -3.52 9.56
N TYR A 185 -4.01 -2.95 8.65
CA TYR A 185 -2.90 -3.66 8.03
C TYR A 185 -1.59 -3.25 8.69
N ALA A 186 -0.65 -4.18 8.78
CA ALA A 186 0.72 -3.89 9.13
C ALA A 186 1.66 -4.47 8.08
N ILE A 187 2.67 -3.70 7.68
CA ILE A 187 3.80 -4.21 6.88
C ILE A 187 5.00 -4.31 7.80
N VAL A 188 5.44 -5.54 8.09
CA VAL A 188 6.54 -5.84 9.00
C VAL A 188 7.78 -6.22 8.20
N LEU A 189 8.91 -5.58 8.45
CA LEU A 189 10.20 -5.93 7.85
C LEU A 189 11.11 -6.55 8.91
N ASN A 190 11.86 -7.58 8.51
CA ASN A 190 12.96 -8.11 9.30
C ASN A 190 14.32 -7.62 8.78
N ASN A 191 15.38 -7.90 9.53
CA ASN A 191 16.75 -7.54 9.15
C ASN A 191 17.21 -8.09 7.78
N SER A 192 16.55 -9.11 7.24
CA SER A 192 16.86 -9.69 5.93
C SER A 192 16.23 -8.93 4.76
N GLY A 193 15.54 -7.80 5.00
CA GLY A 193 14.84 -7.04 3.96
C GLY A 193 13.54 -7.69 3.47
N ARG A 194 13.03 -8.70 4.19
CA ARG A 194 11.77 -9.37 3.81
C ARG A 194 10.59 -8.69 4.48
N ALA A 195 9.67 -8.19 3.64
CA ALA A 195 8.41 -7.61 4.08
C ALA A 195 7.31 -8.69 4.20
N TYR A 196 6.58 -8.65 5.30
CA TYR A 196 5.39 -9.47 5.58
C TYR A 196 4.19 -8.55 5.73
N VAL A 197 3.05 -8.94 5.14
CA VAL A 197 1.79 -8.21 5.33
C VAL A 197 0.97 -8.96 6.36
N ARG A 198 0.53 -8.24 7.38
CA ARG A 198 -0.34 -8.72 8.45
C ARG A 198 -1.63 -7.94 8.41
N TYR A 199 -2.72 -8.59 8.79
CA TYR A 199 -4.04 -7.98 8.87
C TYR A 199 -4.68 -8.29 10.22
N TYR A 200 -5.24 -7.27 10.85
CA TYR A 200 -6.01 -7.41 12.07
C TYR A 200 -7.48 -7.06 11.77
N PRO A 201 -8.39 -8.04 11.75
CA PRO A 201 -9.81 -7.76 11.62
C PRO A 201 -10.33 -7.04 12.85
N THR A 202 -11.25 -6.10 12.66
CA THR A 202 -11.85 -5.33 13.76
C THR A 202 -12.70 -6.23 14.64
N GLY A 203 -12.48 -6.17 15.95
CA GLY A 203 -13.05 -7.10 16.93
C GLY A 203 -12.40 -8.48 16.92
N GLY A 204 -11.33 -8.65 16.13
CA GLY A 204 -10.51 -9.87 16.12
C GLY A 204 -9.71 -10.04 17.40
N THR A 205 -9.04 -11.17 17.53
CA THR A 205 -8.18 -11.49 18.68
C THR A 205 -6.71 -11.64 18.30
N ALA A 206 -6.40 -11.77 17.00
CA ALA A 206 -5.06 -12.05 16.52
C ALA A 206 -4.81 -11.45 15.13
N TRP A 207 -3.53 -11.28 14.82
CA TRP A 207 -3.07 -10.90 13.49
C TRP A 207 -3.09 -12.10 12.53
N GLU A 208 -3.60 -11.88 11.32
CA GLU A 208 -3.66 -12.83 10.22
C GLU A 208 -2.53 -12.57 9.19
N ASP A 209 -2.06 -13.63 8.53
CA ASP A 209 -1.16 -13.54 7.36
C ASP A 209 -1.94 -13.18 6.08
N ARG A 210 -1.38 -12.30 5.23
CA ARG A 210 -1.98 -11.86 3.95
C ARG A 210 -0.99 -11.78 2.79
#